data_AF-A0A4S8K9J3-F1
#
_entry.id   AF-A0A4S8K9J3-F1
#
_cell.length_a   1.000
_cell.length_b   1.000
_cell.length_c   1.000
_cell.angle_alpha   90.00
_cell.angle_beta   90.00
_cell.angle_gamma   90.00
#
_symmetry.space_group_name_H-M   'P 1'
#
loop_
_entity.id
_entity.type
_entity.pdbx_description
1 polymer ?
#
loop_
_entity_poly.entity_id
_entity_poly.type
_entity_poly.pdbx_seq_one_letter_code
_entity_poly.pdbx_strand_id
1 'polypeptide(L)'
;MVQQDHKDGNWWLEWDSTVVGYWPSSLFSHLADNATSVQFGGEIVNNGPSGVHTGTQMGSGYFPEEGYGRAAYTRNLQLVDATNTLVPVQSLSLTAGKPNCYNITTGVNSDWGTHFFFGGPGRSDVCP
;
A
#
# COMPACT_ATOMS: atom_id res chain seq x y z
N MET A 1 -6.96 -8.70 4.75
CA MET A 1 -7.57 -7.65 5.58
C MET A 1 -6.78 -7.57 6.88
N VAL A 2 -6.41 -6.36 7.30
CA VAL A 2 -5.87 -6.12 8.64
C VAL A 2 -6.96 -5.39 9.42
N GLN A 3 -7.34 -5.91 10.58
CA GLN A 3 -8.39 -5.32 11.40
C GLN A 3 -8.07 -5.45 12.89
N GLN A 4 -8.53 -4.48 13.67
CA GLN A 4 -8.46 -4.53 15.12
C GLN A 4 -9.79 -5.05 15.68
N ASP A 5 -9.75 -6.05 16.55
CA ASP A 5 -10.95 -6.52 17.26
C ASP A 5 -11.36 -5.48 18.32
N HIS A 6 -12.60 -5.02 18.24
CA HIS A 6 -13.16 -4.05 19.17
C HIS A 6 -13.31 -4.60 20.60
N LYS A 7 -13.33 -5.93 20.77
CA LYS A 7 -13.54 -6.56 22.09
C LYS A 7 -12.29 -6.52 22.97
N ASP A 8 -11.13 -6.79 22.39
CA ASP A 8 -9.88 -6.97 23.13
C ASP A 8 -8.71 -6.11 22.60
N GLY A 9 -8.93 -5.36 21.51
CA GLY A 9 -7.96 -4.46 20.88
C GLY A 9 -6.88 -5.20 20.08
N ASN A 10 -6.98 -6.52 19.93
CA ASN A 10 -5.97 -7.31 19.23
C ASN A 10 -6.09 -7.13 17.71
N TRP A 11 -4.96 -7.20 17.02
CA TRP A 11 -4.89 -7.03 15.57
C TRP A 11 -4.80 -8.38 14.87
N TRP A 12 -5.59 -8.53 13.81
CA TRP A 12 -5.68 -9.74 13.01
C TRP A 12 -5.33 -9.44 11.56
N LEU A 13 -4.57 -10.34 10.95
CA LEU A 13 -4.38 -10.38 9.50
C LEU A 13 -5.08 -11.62 8.97
N GLU A 14 -6.05 -11.39 8.09
CA GLU A 14 -6.83 -12.42 7.44
C GLU A 14 -6.63 -12.39 5.93
N TRP A 15 -6.52 -13.57 5.33
CA TRP A 15 -6.54 -13.77 3.89
C TRP A 15 -7.50 -14.89 3.56
N ASP A 16 -8.54 -14.60 2.78
CA ASP A 16 -9.55 -15.58 2.33
C ASP A 16 -10.15 -16.37 3.49
N SER A 17 -10.64 -15.63 4.50
CA SER A 17 -11.17 -16.16 5.77
C SER A 17 -10.18 -16.98 6.62
N THR A 18 -8.92 -17.05 6.21
CA THR A 18 -7.85 -17.69 6.99
C THR A 18 -7.10 -16.64 7.78
N VAL A 19 -7.03 -16.83 9.10
CA VAL A 19 -6.14 -16.03 9.95
C VAL A 19 -4.70 -16.43 9.64
N VAL A 20 -3.91 -15.48 9.15
CA VAL A 20 -2.50 -15.67 8.81
C VAL A 20 -1.56 -14.86 9.71
N GLY A 21 -2.09 -13.92 10.48
CA GLY A 21 -1.32 -13.13 11.44
C GLY A 21 -2.15 -12.65 12.62
N TYR A 22 -1.48 -12.46 13.75
CA TYR A 22 -2.07 -12.01 15.01
C TYR A 22 -1.04 -11.19 15.79
N TRP A 23 -1.49 -10.05 16.34
CA TRP A 23 -0.67 -9.18 17.19
C TRP A 23 -1.50 -8.73 18.41
N PRO A 24 -1.08 -9.08 19.63
CA PRO A 24 -1.70 -8.56 20.85
C PRO A 24 -1.67 -7.03 20.92
N SER A 25 -2.73 -6.44 21.47
CA SER A 25 -2.82 -4.99 21.70
C SER A 25 -1.63 -4.45 22.53
N SER A 26 -1.12 -5.27 23.46
CA SER A 26 0.02 -4.92 24.32
C SER A 26 1.34 -4.69 23.59
N LEU A 27 1.45 -5.08 22.31
CA LEU A 27 2.61 -4.77 21.48
C LEU A 27 2.62 -3.31 21.00
N PHE A 28 1.48 -2.62 21.07
CA PHE A 28 1.31 -1.32 20.45
C PHE A 28 0.92 -0.26 21.48
N SER A 29 1.61 0.88 21.42
CA SER A 29 1.21 2.11 22.11
C SER A 29 0.35 3.00 21.22
N HIS A 30 0.78 3.22 19.97
CA HIS A 30 0.12 4.12 19.01
C HIS A 30 -1.04 3.48 18.23
N LEU A 31 -1.12 2.15 18.22
CA LEU A 31 -2.20 1.37 17.59
C LEU A 31 -3.02 0.60 18.63
N ALA A 32 -2.96 1.01 19.90
CA ALA A 32 -3.70 0.36 20.98
C ALA A 32 -5.22 0.51 20.80
N ASP A 33 -5.67 1.69 20.36
CA ASP A 33 -7.11 2.03 20.28
C ASP A 33 -7.66 1.98 18.85
N ASN A 34 -6.90 2.48 17.87
CA ASN A 34 -7.23 2.49 16.45
C ASN A 34 -6.02 2.95 15.61
N ALA A 35 -6.10 2.76 14.29
CA ALA A 35 -5.18 3.41 13.36
C ALA A 35 -5.60 4.86 13.09
N THR A 36 -4.68 5.79 13.29
CA THR A 36 -4.86 7.22 12.95
C THR A 36 -4.40 7.56 11.53
N SER A 37 -3.66 6.66 10.89
CA SER A 37 -3.22 6.77 9.51
C SER A 37 -3.17 5.39 8.87
N VAL A 38 -3.61 5.29 7.61
CA VAL A 38 -3.53 4.08 6.80
C VAL A 38 -2.82 4.45 5.50
N GLN A 39 -1.79 3.69 5.15
CA GLN A 39 -1.00 3.89 3.95
C GLN A 39 -1.06 2.63 3.08
N PHE A 40 -1.15 2.85 1.77
CA PHE A 40 -1.09 1.81 0.76
C PHE A 40 0.02 2.16 -0.22
N GLY A 41 0.72 1.16 -0.74
CA GLY A 41 1.75 1.39 -1.74
C GLY A 41 2.78 0.28 -1.79
N GLY A 42 3.99 0.65 -2.20
CA GLY A 42 5.17 -0.20 -2.19
C GLY A 42 6.37 0.58 -1.66
N GLU A 43 7.35 -0.15 -1.15
CA GLU A 43 8.57 0.41 -0.60
C GLU A 43 9.79 -0.21 -1.30
N ILE A 44 10.78 0.62 -1.60
CA ILE A 44 12.09 0.18 -2.09
C ILE A 44 13.14 0.69 -1.12
N VAL A 45 13.87 -0.24 -0.52
CA VAL A 45 15.00 0.05 0.36
C VAL A 45 16.29 -0.21 -0.40
N ASN A 46 17.18 0.77 -0.44
CA ASN A 46 18.52 0.65 -1.01
C ASN A 46 19.56 1.10 0.01
N ASN A 47 20.25 0.12 0.61
CA ASN A 47 21.35 0.36 1.56
C ASN A 47 22.73 0.16 0.91
N GLY A 48 22.81 0.22 -0.42
CA GLY A 48 24.05 0.02 -1.17
C GLY A 48 25.09 1.10 -0.86
N PRO A 49 26.37 0.73 -0.65
CA PRO A 49 27.41 1.65 -0.17
C PRO A 49 27.87 2.67 -1.22
N SER A 50 27.55 2.46 -2.50
CA SER A 50 28.03 3.29 -3.62
C SER A 50 27.19 4.54 -3.90
N GLY A 51 26.05 4.71 -3.21
CA GLY A 51 25.10 5.82 -3.47
C GLY A 51 24.36 5.72 -4.81
N VAL A 52 24.62 4.67 -5.60
CA VAL A 52 23.94 4.37 -6.86
C VAL A 52 22.54 3.84 -6.57
N HIS A 53 21.53 4.32 -7.30
CA HIS A 53 20.16 3.84 -7.10
C HIS A 53 20.04 2.36 -7.49
N THR A 54 19.14 1.64 -6.82
CA THR A 54 18.95 0.21 -7.09
C THR A 54 18.22 0.00 -8.43
N GLY A 55 18.57 -1.06 -9.14
CA GLY A 55 17.81 -1.56 -10.29
C GLY A 55 16.64 -2.45 -9.88
N THR A 56 16.29 -2.50 -8.59
CA THR A 56 15.15 -3.26 -8.10
C THR A 56 13.87 -2.70 -8.68
N GLN A 57 13.11 -3.54 -9.38
CA GLN A 57 11.80 -3.17 -9.91
C GLN A 57 10.77 -3.10 -8.79
N MET A 58 9.91 -2.07 -8.80
CA MET A 58 8.73 -2.02 -7.94
C MET A 58 7.52 -2.57 -8.70
N GLY A 59 6.77 -3.49 -8.08
CA GLY A 59 5.63 -4.13 -8.72
C GLY A 59 6.04 -4.95 -9.95
N SER A 60 5.51 -4.60 -11.12
CA SER A 60 5.87 -5.23 -12.40
C SER A 60 7.09 -4.60 -13.08
N GLY A 61 7.67 -3.54 -12.51
CA GLY A 61 8.75 -2.77 -13.11
C GLY A 61 8.30 -1.73 -14.15
N TYR A 62 7.01 -1.71 -14.48
CA TYR A 62 6.42 -0.69 -15.35
C TYR A 62 5.91 0.51 -14.56
N PHE A 63 5.96 1.67 -15.18
CA PHE A 63 5.41 2.89 -14.62
C PHE A 63 3.88 2.86 -14.58
N PRO A 64 3.25 3.52 -13.59
CA PRO A 64 1.81 3.45 -13.37
C PRO A 64 0.97 3.98 -14.54
N GLU A 65 1.52 4.88 -15.35
CA GLU A 65 0.86 5.45 -16.54
C GLU A 65 0.61 4.41 -17.63
N GLU A 66 1.30 3.27 -17.58
CA GLU A 66 1.07 2.18 -18.53
C GLU A 66 -0.21 1.38 -18.25
N GLY A 67 -0.79 1.53 -17.05
CA GLY A 67 -2.13 1.05 -16.72
C GLY A 67 -2.29 -0.48 -16.69
N TYR A 68 -3.54 -0.91 -16.83
CA TYR A 68 -3.94 -2.30 -16.66
C TYR A 68 -3.25 -3.25 -17.66
N GLY A 69 -2.83 -4.41 -17.16
CA GLY A 69 -2.11 -5.41 -17.93
C GLY A 69 -0.60 -5.16 -18.04
N ARG A 70 -0.11 -4.00 -17.57
CA ARG A 70 1.32 -3.66 -17.55
C ARG A 70 1.78 -3.25 -16.15
N ALA A 71 1.20 -2.19 -15.58
CA ALA A 71 1.56 -1.69 -14.26
C ALA A 71 0.94 -2.52 -13.13
N ALA A 72 1.63 -2.57 -11.99
CA ALA A 72 1.06 -3.12 -10.76
C ALA A 72 -0.01 -2.18 -10.21
N TYR A 73 -1.03 -2.75 -9.55
CA TYR A 73 -2.14 -1.98 -9.01
C TYR A 73 -2.69 -2.59 -7.72
N THR A 74 -3.35 -1.75 -6.93
CA THR A 74 -4.28 -2.16 -5.88
C THR A 74 -5.61 -1.50 -6.16
N ARG A 75 -6.71 -2.25 -6.05
CA ARG A 75 -8.07 -1.77 -6.34
C ARG A 75 -9.05 -2.16 -5.25
N ASN A 76 -10.24 -1.57 -5.28
CA ASN A 76 -11.28 -1.74 -4.26
C ASN A 76 -10.76 -1.39 -2.86
N LEU A 77 -10.07 -0.26 -2.72
CA LEU A 77 -9.55 0.17 -1.42
C LEU A 77 -10.71 0.47 -0.46
N GLN A 78 -10.67 -0.20 0.69
CA GLN A 78 -11.65 -0.07 1.76
C GLN A 78 -10.95 -0.03 3.12
N LEU A 79 -11.60 0.59 4.09
CA LEU A 79 -11.19 0.64 5.49
C LEU A 79 -12.26 -0.01 6.35
N VAL A 80 -11.87 -0.56 7.49
CA VAL A 80 -12.81 -1.00 8.52
C VAL A 80 -13.07 0.20 9.45
N ASP A 81 -14.32 0.59 9.58
CA ASP A 81 -14.72 1.67 10.50
C ASP A 81 -14.98 1.16 11.93
N ALA A 82 -15.33 2.07 12.84
CA ALA A 82 -15.62 1.75 14.24
C ALA A 82 -16.83 0.82 14.44
N THR A 83 -17.66 0.63 13.42
CA THR A 83 -18.80 -0.30 13.43
C THR A 83 -18.45 -1.67 12.84
N ASN A 84 -17.17 -1.91 12.56
CA ASN A 84 -16.65 -3.08 11.87
C ASN A 84 -17.20 -3.24 10.44
N THR A 85 -17.50 -2.12 9.77
CA THR A 85 -18.03 -2.08 8.40
C THR A 85 -16.93 -1.68 7.42
N LEU A 86 -16.89 -2.34 6.26
CA LEU A 86 -16.01 -1.96 5.16
C LEU A 86 -16.53 -0.72 4.43
N VAL A 87 -15.80 0.39 4.53
CA VAL A 87 -16.11 1.67 3.88
C VAL A 87 -15.11 1.97 2.76
N PRO A 88 -15.54 2.33 1.54
CA PRO A 88 -14.62 2.72 0.47
C PRO A 88 -13.76 3.93 0.83
N VAL A 89 -12.49 3.90 0.44
CA VAL A 89 -11.60 5.06 0.57
C VAL A 89 -12.07 6.16 -0.37
N GLN A 90 -12.40 7.34 0.16
CA GLN A 90 -12.93 8.45 -0.65
C GLN A 90 -11.85 9.30 -1.33
N SER A 91 -10.69 9.45 -0.68
CA SER A 91 -9.58 10.25 -1.20
C SER A 91 -8.24 9.63 -0.83
N LEU A 92 -7.26 9.80 -1.72
CA LEU A 92 -5.88 9.36 -1.52
C LEU A 92 -4.96 10.56 -1.63
N SER A 93 -3.99 10.65 -0.71
CA SER A 93 -2.85 11.55 -0.86
C SER A 93 -1.67 10.75 -1.40
N LEU A 94 -1.14 11.18 -2.55
CA LEU A 94 -0.07 10.47 -3.23
C LEU A 94 1.30 10.95 -2.74
N THR A 95 2.22 10.00 -2.53
CA THR A 95 3.61 10.30 -2.20
C THR A 95 4.51 9.37 -3.01
N ALA A 96 5.48 9.96 -3.72
CA ALA A 96 6.53 9.24 -4.42
C ALA A 96 7.86 9.93 -4.12
N GLY A 97 8.76 9.25 -3.38
CA GLY A 97 10.04 9.83 -2.97
C GLY A 97 11.00 10.09 -4.15
N LYS A 98 10.92 9.26 -5.20
CA LYS A 98 11.70 9.40 -6.45
C LYS A 98 10.82 9.07 -7.67
N PRO A 99 9.96 10.00 -8.14
CA PRO A 99 8.98 9.75 -9.20
C PRO A 99 9.60 9.20 -10.50
N ASN A 100 10.81 9.65 -10.86
CA ASN A 100 11.50 9.15 -12.05
C ASN A 100 12.00 7.70 -11.92
N CYS A 101 12.05 7.14 -10.72
CA CYS A 101 12.46 5.76 -10.44
C CYS A 101 11.25 4.87 -10.23
N TYR A 102 10.32 5.37 -9.40
CA TYR A 102 9.05 4.73 -9.06
C TYR A 102 8.00 5.81 -8.90
N ASN A 103 6.84 5.61 -9.50
CA ASN A 103 5.73 6.56 -9.42
C ASN A 103 4.44 5.88 -8.99
N ILE A 104 3.42 6.68 -8.69
CA ILE A 104 2.09 6.24 -8.32
C ILE A 104 1.04 7.15 -8.98
N THR A 105 -0.05 6.56 -9.49
CA THR A 105 -1.23 7.29 -9.98
C THR A 105 -2.49 6.72 -9.32
N THR A 106 -3.53 7.54 -9.21
CA THR A 106 -4.81 7.15 -8.57
C THR A 106 -5.96 7.26 -9.56
N GLY A 107 -7.01 6.48 -9.32
CA GLY A 107 -8.25 6.53 -10.06
C GLY A 107 -9.45 6.09 -9.22
N VAL A 108 -10.64 6.48 -9.67
CA VAL A 108 -11.92 6.04 -9.09
C VAL A 108 -12.88 5.75 -10.24
N ASN A 109 -13.44 4.55 -10.28
CA ASN A 109 -14.52 4.19 -11.20
C ASN A 109 -15.39 3.05 -10.63
N SER A 110 -16.49 2.71 -11.29
CA SER A 110 -17.43 1.68 -10.84
C SER A 110 -16.83 0.28 -10.80
N ASP A 111 -15.89 -0.02 -11.69
CA ASP A 111 -15.41 -1.39 -11.90
C ASP A 111 -14.28 -1.76 -10.94
N TRP A 112 -13.52 -0.75 -10.50
CA TRP A 112 -12.30 -0.91 -9.68
C TRP A 112 -12.39 -0.20 -8.33
N GLY A 113 -13.47 0.55 -8.08
CA GLY A 113 -13.59 1.45 -6.94
C GLY A 113 -12.44 2.46 -6.93
N THR A 114 -12.09 2.92 -5.72
CA THR A 114 -10.84 3.66 -5.50
C THR A 114 -9.66 2.70 -5.66
N HIS A 115 -8.72 3.08 -6.52
CA HIS A 115 -7.57 2.26 -6.89
C HIS A 115 -6.36 3.14 -7.19
N PHE A 116 -5.19 2.51 -7.19
CA PHE A 116 -3.96 3.14 -7.65
C PHE A 116 -3.12 2.16 -8.46
N PHE A 117 -2.39 2.70 -9.45
CA PHE A 117 -1.30 2.02 -10.11
C PHE A 117 0.01 2.50 -9.52
N PHE A 118 1.00 1.63 -9.43
CA PHE A 118 2.31 1.96 -8.89
C PHE A 118 3.39 1.09 -9.54
N GLY A 119 4.61 1.59 -9.54
CA GLY A 119 5.75 0.82 -10.01
C GLY A 119 6.82 1.69 -10.64
N GLY A 120 7.79 1.01 -11.24
CA GLY A 120 8.88 1.62 -11.98
C GLY A 120 10.09 0.69 -12.02
N PRO A 121 10.98 0.88 -13.00
CA PRO A 121 12.07 -0.04 -13.26
C PRO A 121 13.22 0.10 -12.25
N GLY A 122 13.18 1.12 -11.38
CA GLY A 122 14.31 1.54 -10.58
C GLY A 122 15.32 2.29 -11.44
N ARG A 123 16.60 1.93 -11.32
CA ARG A 123 17.69 2.60 -12.03
C ARG A 123 17.48 2.58 -13.55
N SER A 124 17.54 3.76 -14.16
CA SER A 124 17.38 3.99 -15.60
C SER A 124 18.04 5.32 -16.00
N ASP A 125 18.03 5.68 -17.28
CA ASP A 125 18.62 6.96 -17.75
C ASP A 125 17.96 8.19 -17.10
N VAL A 126 16.69 8.08 -16.70
CA VAL A 126 15.93 9.14 -16.00
C VAL A 126 16.00 9.02 -14.46
N CYS A 127 16.58 7.93 -13.96
CA CYS A 127 16.81 7.62 -12.55
C CYS A 127 18.21 6.99 -12.36
N PRO A 128 19.29 7.80 -12.32
CA PRO A 128 20.66 7.30 -12.28
C PRO A 128 21.08 6.64 -10.96
#